data_AF-A0A1F4N280-F1
#
_entry.id   AF-A0A1F4N280-F1
#
_cell.length_a   1.000
_cell.length_b   1.000
_cell.length_c   1.000
_cell.angle_alpha   90.00
_cell.angle_beta   90.00
_cell.angle_gamma   90.00
#
_symmetry.space_group_name_H-M   'P 1'
#
loop_
_entity.id
_entity.type
_entity.pdbx_description
1 polymer ?
#
loop_
_entity_poly.entity_id
_entity_poly.type
_entity_poly.pdbx_seq_one_letter_code
_entity_poly.pdbx_strand_id
1 'polypeptide(L)'
;MRWRAEAAPYVRSLSVGRGLAAPLAPFMPMRWRAEAAPCVRSLSVGRGLAAPLFVLALAAARAFAQAPDAQPELSSGYSAKQAVHAKRFMVVAAHPLAARAGYDVLKSGGNAVDAAIAIQFVLNLVEPQSSGLGGGAFALFYDAAKRRLSAWDGRETAPADATPERFLARDGRPLRYPEAVGSGKSVGVPGVARLAEALHRAHGRAPWARLFEPAIRLAEEGFEISPRLAQLIAHDRLLRGSASAKAYFFRADGSPKRAGERLRNLELAQVLRRVAAEGADAFYTGDIARDIVAAVHAHPVPGDIAAGDLARYRAIERDPLCADYRAQRVCGMPPPSSGAVTVAMILGLLERFPMSRMQPASFAAVHLFAEAGRLAYADRDRYIADPQFVPQPLAQLLDRDYLRRRSLLISRVRSLGTARPGAPPAVAPRAADTTPELPSTTHLSVVDAQGNAVALTSSIESAFGSRIMVRGFLLNNQLTDFAWVPHDA
;
A
#
# COMPACT_ATOMS: atom_id res chain seq x y z
N MET A 1 8.15 -29.92 -40.84
CA MET A 1 8.98 -28.72 -41.10
C MET A 1 9.38 -28.10 -39.77
N ARG A 2 10.68 -28.08 -39.47
CA ARG A 2 11.27 -27.44 -38.28
C ARG A 2 11.71 -26.03 -38.67
N TRP A 3 11.41 -25.03 -37.86
CA TRP A 3 12.02 -23.71 -37.97
C TRP A 3 12.80 -23.41 -36.68
N ARG A 4 14.12 -23.26 -36.83
CA ARG A 4 15.03 -22.70 -35.83
C ARG A 4 15.06 -21.18 -36.03
N ALA A 5 15.05 -20.42 -34.94
CA ALA A 5 15.38 -19.00 -34.96
C ALA A 5 16.82 -18.84 -34.44
N GLU A 6 17.71 -18.35 -35.30
CA GLU A 6 19.08 -17.97 -34.96
C GLU A 6 19.09 -16.59 -34.31
N ALA A 7 19.85 -16.45 -33.22
CA ALA A 7 20.12 -15.19 -32.55
C ALA A 7 21.36 -14.52 -33.18
N ALA A 8 21.22 -13.27 -33.59
CA ALA A 8 22.36 -12.44 -33.99
C ALA A 8 23.05 -11.85 -32.74
N PRO A 9 24.40 -11.77 -32.71
CA PRO A 9 25.15 -11.36 -31.53
C PRO A 9 25.24 -9.84 -31.38
N TYR A 10 24.95 -9.32 -30.19
CA TYR A 10 25.20 -7.93 -29.83
C TYR A 10 26.65 -7.79 -29.34
N VAL A 11 27.46 -7.04 -30.09
CA VAL A 11 28.90 -6.85 -29.86
C VAL A 11 29.16 -5.86 -28.71
N ARG A 12 30.20 -6.18 -27.92
CA ARG A 12 30.76 -5.41 -26.79
C ARG A 12 31.48 -4.13 -27.23
N SER A 13 31.39 -3.14 -26.33
CA SER A 13 32.41 -2.13 -25.96
C SER A 13 33.13 -1.32 -27.05
N LEU A 14 33.01 0.00 -26.95
CA LEU A 14 34.06 0.93 -27.36
C LEU A 14 34.45 1.82 -26.17
N SER A 15 35.69 1.66 -25.71
CA SER A 15 36.40 2.62 -24.90
C SER A 15 37.01 3.70 -25.79
N VAL A 16 36.88 4.98 -25.43
CA VAL A 16 37.74 6.04 -25.98
C VAL A 16 38.25 6.90 -24.82
N GLY A 17 39.56 7.09 -24.80
CA GLY A 17 40.32 7.81 -23.79
C GLY A 17 40.37 9.33 -23.99
N ARG A 18 41.07 9.95 -23.04
CA ARG A 18 41.25 11.38 -22.71
C ARG A 18 41.67 12.29 -23.88
N GLY A 19 41.16 13.52 -23.87
CA GLY A 19 41.73 14.69 -24.57
C GLY A 19 40.85 15.95 -24.53
N LEU A 20 41.35 17.00 -23.88
CA LEU A 20 40.85 18.39 -23.71
C LEU A 20 40.56 19.10 -25.06
N ALA A 21 39.76 20.18 -25.25
CA ALA A 21 38.92 21.08 -24.46
C ALA A 21 38.08 21.95 -25.43
N ALA A 22 36.88 22.41 -25.04
CA ALA A 22 36.28 23.75 -25.30
C ALA A 22 34.79 23.76 -24.88
N PRO A 23 34.25 24.90 -24.38
CA PRO A 23 33.02 24.91 -23.59
C PRO A 23 31.77 24.90 -24.47
N LEU A 24 30.85 23.96 -24.22
CA LEU A 24 29.49 24.04 -24.72
C LEU A 24 28.68 24.94 -23.77
N ALA A 25 28.07 25.97 -24.37
CA ALA A 25 27.27 27.00 -23.72
C ALA A 25 26.14 26.43 -22.83
N PRO A 26 25.75 27.14 -21.75
CA PRO A 26 24.67 26.70 -20.88
C PRO A 26 23.33 26.74 -21.64
N PHE A 27 22.61 25.62 -21.60
CA PHE A 27 21.20 25.54 -21.98
C PHE A 27 20.40 26.47 -21.05
N MET A 28 20.04 27.64 -21.55
CA MET A 28 19.10 28.55 -20.91
C MET A 28 17.69 27.91 -20.88
N PRO A 29 16.95 27.98 -19.77
CA PRO A 29 15.55 27.60 -19.77
C PRO A 29 14.75 28.63 -20.59
N MET A 30 14.07 28.17 -21.64
CA MET A 30 13.08 28.97 -22.37
C MET A 30 12.00 29.44 -21.38
N ARG A 31 12.07 30.72 -21.01
CA ARG A 31 10.97 31.44 -20.37
C ARG A 31 10.01 31.87 -21.47
N TRP A 32 8.81 31.31 -21.48
CA TRP A 32 7.72 31.86 -22.28
C TRP A 32 7.27 33.19 -21.64
N ARG A 33 7.58 34.31 -22.28
CA ARG A 33 6.89 35.59 -22.06
C ARG A 33 5.82 35.72 -23.13
N ALA A 34 4.57 35.84 -22.73
CA ALA A 34 3.51 36.26 -23.63
C ALA A 34 3.60 37.79 -23.81
N GLU A 35 4.16 38.25 -24.92
CA GLU A 35 4.00 39.63 -25.37
C GLU A 35 2.75 39.71 -26.24
N ALA A 36 1.69 40.29 -25.69
CA ALA A 36 0.49 40.61 -26.45
C ALA A 36 0.70 41.92 -27.21
N ALA A 37 0.85 41.85 -28.53
CA ALA A 37 0.72 43.02 -29.41
C ALA A 37 -0.78 43.24 -29.72
N PRO A 38 -1.34 44.46 -29.54
CA PRO A 38 -2.74 44.71 -29.80
C PRO A 38 -2.98 44.92 -31.29
N CYS A 39 -3.60 43.94 -31.96
CA CYS A 39 -4.21 44.15 -33.27
C CYS A 39 -5.72 44.34 -33.05
N VAL A 40 -6.11 45.58 -32.74
CA VAL A 40 -7.53 45.97 -32.65
C VAL A 40 -8.02 46.25 -34.06
N ARG A 41 -8.70 45.28 -34.69
CA ARG A 41 -9.73 45.58 -35.69
C ARG A 41 -11.08 45.54 -34.99
N SER A 42 -11.72 46.69 -34.97
CA SER A 42 -13.06 46.92 -34.47
C SER A 42 -14.08 46.07 -35.23
N LEU A 43 -14.47 44.94 -34.65
CA LEU A 43 -15.72 44.28 -34.95
C LEU A 43 -16.71 44.62 -33.85
N SER A 44 -17.62 45.53 -34.18
CA SER A 44 -18.82 45.82 -33.41
C SER A 44 -19.71 44.58 -33.40
N VAL A 45 -19.64 43.79 -32.33
CA VAL A 45 -20.63 42.75 -32.02
C VAL A 45 -21.43 43.23 -30.82
N GLY A 46 -22.74 43.25 -30.99
CA GLY A 46 -23.70 43.90 -30.11
C GLY A 46 -23.65 43.42 -28.67
N ARG A 47 -24.00 44.35 -27.77
CA ARG A 47 -24.34 44.08 -26.38
C ARG A 47 -25.56 43.16 -26.33
N GLY A 48 -25.33 41.86 -26.24
CA GLY A 48 -26.38 40.88 -25.99
C GLY A 48 -25.80 39.47 -25.96
N LEU A 49 -25.98 38.78 -24.82
CA LEU A 49 -25.83 37.33 -24.64
C LEU A 49 -24.43 36.72 -24.39
N ALA A 50 -23.36 37.49 -24.18
CA ALA A 50 -22.05 36.90 -23.82
C ALA A 50 -21.90 36.52 -22.32
N ALA A 51 -22.71 37.08 -21.43
CA ALA A 51 -22.65 36.80 -19.99
C ALA A 51 -23.19 35.40 -19.55
N PRO A 52 -24.28 34.85 -20.10
CA PRO A 52 -24.80 33.54 -19.64
C PRO A 52 -23.93 32.35 -20.09
N LEU A 53 -23.21 32.47 -21.22
CA LEU A 53 -22.35 31.40 -21.74
C LEU A 53 -21.07 31.18 -20.90
N PHE A 54 -20.53 32.24 -20.29
CA PHE A 54 -19.36 32.12 -19.41
C PHE A 54 -19.73 31.51 -18.04
N VAL A 55 -20.94 31.80 -17.53
CA VAL A 55 -21.46 31.21 -16.30
C VAL A 55 -21.81 29.73 -16.49
N LEU A 56 -22.36 29.34 -17.65
CA LEU A 56 -22.59 27.93 -17.98
C LEU A 56 -21.28 27.14 -18.15
N ALA A 57 -20.22 27.74 -18.72
CA ALA A 57 -18.92 27.10 -18.85
C ALA A 57 -18.23 26.88 -17.49
N LEU A 58 -18.34 27.82 -16.55
CA LEU A 58 -17.85 27.65 -15.18
C LEU A 58 -18.70 26.66 -14.35
N ALA A 59 -20.01 26.59 -14.58
CA ALA A 59 -20.88 25.60 -13.96
C ALA A 59 -20.60 24.18 -14.50
N ALA A 60 -20.35 24.04 -15.81
CA ALA A 60 -19.93 22.77 -16.43
C ALA A 60 -18.54 22.32 -15.95
N ALA A 61 -17.59 23.24 -15.78
CA ALA A 61 -16.26 22.91 -15.23
C ALA A 61 -16.33 22.42 -13.77
N ARG A 62 -17.30 22.90 -12.98
CA ARG A 62 -17.60 22.37 -11.64
C ARG A 62 -18.36 21.04 -11.67
N ALA A 63 -19.19 20.79 -12.69
CA ALA A 63 -19.88 19.51 -12.87
C ALA A 63 -18.93 18.37 -13.31
N PHE A 64 -17.80 18.69 -13.94
CA PHE A 64 -16.75 17.72 -14.28
C PHE A 64 -15.61 17.63 -13.26
N ALA A 65 -15.58 18.51 -12.26
CA ALA A 65 -14.73 18.31 -11.10
C ALA A 65 -15.37 17.21 -10.24
N GLN A 66 -15.06 15.95 -10.54
CA GLN A 66 -15.25 14.88 -9.56
C GLN A 66 -14.59 15.37 -8.27
N ALA A 67 -15.35 15.42 -7.17
CA ALA A 67 -14.75 15.60 -5.86
C ALA A 67 -13.62 14.56 -5.76
N PRO A 68 -12.39 14.96 -5.40
CA PRO A 68 -11.33 13.98 -5.22
C PRO A 68 -11.84 12.96 -4.20
N ASP A 69 -11.76 11.67 -4.55
CA ASP A 69 -12.06 10.59 -3.61
C ASP A 69 -11.32 10.88 -2.30
N ALA A 70 -12.00 10.72 -1.17
CA ALA A 70 -11.47 11.08 0.14
C ALA A 70 -10.29 10.16 0.50
N GLN A 71 -9.06 10.49 0.08
CA GLN A 71 -7.89 9.65 0.35
C GLN A 71 -7.68 9.50 1.87
N PRO A 72 -7.32 8.30 2.36
CA PRO A 72 -7.16 8.06 3.81
C PRO A 72 -5.90 8.75 4.35
N GLU A 73 -4.96 9.06 3.46
CA GLU A 73 -3.79 9.88 3.71
C GLU A 73 -3.84 11.14 2.85
N LEU A 74 -3.48 12.27 3.45
CA LEU A 74 -3.28 13.51 2.72
C LEU A 74 -2.06 13.38 1.80
N SER A 75 -2.22 13.80 0.55
CA SER A 75 -1.09 13.95 -0.37
C SER A 75 -0.04 14.90 0.22
N SER A 76 1.21 14.43 0.25
CA SER A 76 2.38 15.24 0.63
C SER A 76 3.15 15.77 -0.59
N GLY A 77 2.54 15.74 -1.79
CA GLY A 77 3.14 16.20 -3.05
C GLY A 77 4.01 15.16 -3.77
N TYR A 78 4.56 15.56 -4.92
CA TYR A 78 5.41 14.73 -5.79
C TYR A 78 6.86 15.22 -5.77
N SER A 79 7.82 14.29 -5.70
CA SER A 79 9.25 14.58 -5.81
C SER A 79 9.88 13.65 -6.84
N ALA A 80 10.39 14.22 -7.93
CA ALA A 80 11.18 13.47 -8.89
C ALA A 80 12.50 13.01 -8.22
N LYS A 81 12.80 11.72 -8.31
CA LYS A 81 14.06 11.14 -7.83
C LYS A 81 14.88 10.64 -9.01
N GLN A 82 16.20 10.80 -8.93
CA GLN A 82 17.11 10.18 -9.88
C GLN A 82 17.23 8.68 -9.57
N ALA A 83 17.30 7.86 -10.62
CA ALA A 83 17.55 6.44 -10.47
C ALA A 83 18.94 6.21 -9.85
N VAL A 84 19.01 5.34 -8.86
CA VAL A 84 20.27 4.94 -8.20
C VAL A 84 20.59 3.51 -8.58
N HIS A 85 21.86 3.24 -8.88
CA HIS A 85 22.35 1.91 -9.25
C HIS A 85 23.33 1.39 -8.21
N ALA A 86 23.23 0.10 -7.88
CA ALA A 86 24.16 -0.59 -6.99
C ALA A 86 24.55 -1.94 -7.60
N LYS A 87 25.75 -2.43 -7.26
CA LYS A 87 26.30 -3.71 -7.79
C LYS A 87 26.13 -4.90 -6.85
N ARG A 88 25.98 -4.66 -5.54
CA ARG A 88 26.01 -5.72 -4.51
C ARG A 88 24.63 -5.98 -3.93
N PHE A 89 23.98 -4.95 -3.41
CA PHE A 89 22.67 -5.04 -2.81
C PHE A 89 21.97 -3.68 -2.89
N MET A 90 20.66 -3.67 -2.70
CA MET A 90 19.84 -2.45 -2.71
C MET A 90 18.75 -2.56 -1.66
N VAL A 91 18.47 -1.43 -0.99
CA VAL A 91 17.34 -1.27 -0.08
C VAL A 91 16.54 -0.06 -0.55
N VAL A 92 15.24 -0.25 -0.70
CA VAL A 92 14.26 0.81 -0.95
C VAL A 92 13.23 0.75 0.16
N ALA A 93 13.03 1.86 0.86
CA ALA A 93 12.02 2.00 1.90
C ALA A 93 11.48 3.44 1.90
N ALA A 94 10.28 3.64 2.43
CA ALA A 94 9.61 4.93 2.45
C ALA A 94 10.27 5.99 3.36
N HIS A 95 11.08 5.57 4.34
CA HIS A 95 11.79 6.46 5.25
C HIS A 95 13.32 6.27 5.23
N PRO A 96 14.13 7.35 5.14
CA PRO A 96 15.60 7.25 5.13
C PRO A 96 16.21 6.48 6.31
N LEU A 97 15.71 6.67 7.54
CA LEU A 97 16.18 5.92 8.71
C LEU A 97 15.92 4.41 8.57
N ALA A 98 14.78 4.03 7.97
CA ALA A 98 14.45 2.63 7.75
C ALA A 98 15.33 2.05 6.64
N ALA A 99 15.49 2.76 5.52
CA ALA A 99 16.42 2.37 4.45
C ALA A 99 17.85 2.19 4.98
N ARG A 100 18.29 3.07 5.89
CA ARG A 100 19.59 2.98 6.55
C ARG A 100 19.72 1.74 7.43
N ALA A 101 18.70 1.40 8.22
CA ALA A 101 18.70 0.20 9.04
C ALA A 101 18.84 -1.07 8.19
N GLY A 102 18.06 -1.19 7.10
CA GLY A 102 18.20 -2.30 6.16
C GLY A 102 19.59 -2.35 5.52
N TYR A 103 20.14 -1.20 5.11
CA TYR A 103 21.48 -1.11 4.57
C TYR A 103 22.54 -1.62 5.56
N ASP A 104 22.47 -1.21 6.82
CA ASP A 104 23.45 -1.61 7.85
C ASP A 104 23.35 -3.10 8.17
N VAL A 105 22.16 -3.70 8.11
CA VAL A 105 21.97 -5.16 8.21
C VAL A 105 22.64 -5.89 7.04
N LEU A 106 22.39 -5.47 5.79
CA LEU A 106 23.04 -6.09 4.63
C LEU A 106 24.57 -5.91 4.65
N LYS A 107 25.03 -4.72 5.07
CA LYS A 107 26.46 -4.41 5.19
C LYS A 107 27.15 -5.28 6.24
N SER A 108 26.45 -5.64 7.31
CA SER A 108 26.96 -6.51 8.39
C SER A 108 26.80 -8.01 8.11
N GLY A 109 26.30 -8.39 6.93
CA GLY A 109 26.24 -9.78 6.45
C GLY A 109 24.89 -10.47 6.60
N GLY A 110 23.86 -9.74 7.05
CA GLY A 110 22.46 -10.18 6.95
C GLY A 110 21.99 -10.28 5.50
N ASN A 111 20.87 -10.98 5.29
CA ASN A 111 20.28 -11.18 3.97
C ASN A 111 19.05 -10.27 3.74
N ALA A 112 18.37 -10.45 2.60
CA ALA A 112 17.21 -9.62 2.25
C ALA A 112 16.06 -9.69 3.27
N VAL A 113 15.84 -10.85 3.89
CA VAL A 113 14.81 -11.06 4.93
C VAL A 113 15.20 -10.36 6.22
N ASP A 114 16.44 -10.51 6.67
CA ASP A 114 16.96 -9.83 7.86
C ASP A 114 16.79 -8.30 7.73
N ALA A 115 17.18 -7.77 6.57
CA ALA A 115 17.07 -6.34 6.29
C ALA A 115 15.61 -5.87 6.24
N ALA A 116 14.72 -6.64 5.61
CA ALA A 116 13.28 -6.33 5.56
C ALA A 116 12.67 -6.24 6.97
N ILE A 117 13.03 -7.15 7.87
CA ILE A 117 12.56 -7.15 9.27
C ILE A 117 13.06 -5.91 10.03
N ALA A 118 14.34 -5.56 9.89
CA ALA A 118 14.88 -4.36 10.53
C ALA A 118 14.23 -3.07 9.99
N ILE A 119 14.00 -2.99 8.68
CA ILE A 119 13.28 -1.88 8.04
C ILE A 119 11.86 -1.78 8.62
N GLN A 120 11.10 -2.89 8.69
CA GLN A 120 9.72 -2.92 9.17
C GLN A 120 9.59 -2.34 10.58
N PHE A 121 10.45 -2.74 11.52
CA PHE A 121 10.35 -2.25 12.90
C PHE A 121 10.85 -0.80 13.07
N VAL A 122 11.73 -0.32 12.18
CA VAL A 122 12.02 1.12 12.13
C VAL A 122 10.82 1.89 11.56
N LEU A 123 10.16 1.37 10.51
CA LEU A 123 8.95 1.98 9.92
C LEU A 123 7.79 2.07 10.92
N ASN A 124 7.64 1.11 11.83
CA ASN A 124 6.70 1.21 12.96
C ASN A 124 6.88 2.51 13.76
N LEU A 125 8.11 2.99 13.90
CA LEU A 125 8.43 4.16 14.69
C LEU A 125 8.37 5.45 13.87
N VAL A 126 8.97 5.44 12.67
CA VAL A 126 9.18 6.67 11.86
C VAL A 126 8.06 6.96 10.88
N GLU A 127 7.23 5.96 10.59
CA GLU A 127 5.97 6.07 9.84
C GLU A 127 4.81 5.37 10.58
N PRO A 128 4.54 5.73 11.86
CA PRO A 128 3.54 5.04 12.68
C PRO A 128 2.11 5.24 12.14
N GLN A 129 1.91 6.24 11.28
CA GLN A 129 0.65 6.46 10.60
C GLN A 129 0.38 5.43 9.50
N SER A 130 1.39 4.72 8.99
CA SER A 130 1.20 3.86 7.82
C SER A 130 1.38 2.37 8.14
N SER A 131 2.20 2.01 9.13
CA SER A 131 2.48 0.59 9.43
C SER A 131 2.96 0.39 10.87
N GLY A 132 2.89 -0.84 11.37
CA GLY A 132 3.47 -1.20 12.66
C GLY A 132 3.01 -2.55 13.21
N LEU A 133 3.48 -2.88 14.40
CA LEU A 133 3.19 -4.09 15.16
C LEU A 133 1.69 -4.35 15.33
N GLY A 134 0.88 -3.29 15.42
CA GLY A 134 -0.55 -3.39 15.56
C GLY A 134 -1.31 -3.60 14.26
N GLY A 135 -0.64 -3.85 13.12
CA GLY A 135 -1.27 -4.18 11.85
C GLY A 135 -0.76 -5.46 11.21
N GLY A 136 -0.90 -5.54 9.90
CA GLY A 136 -0.56 -6.70 9.08
C GLY A 136 0.43 -6.39 7.98
N ALA A 137 0.86 -7.45 7.30
CA ALA A 137 1.77 -7.34 6.18
C ALA A 137 1.66 -8.54 5.23
N PHE A 138 2.06 -8.31 4.00
CA PHE A 138 2.31 -9.36 3.02
C PHE A 138 3.74 -9.26 2.52
N ALA A 139 4.41 -10.39 2.33
CA ALA A 139 5.76 -10.43 1.79
C ALA A 139 5.89 -11.45 0.66
N LEU A 140 6.47 -11.02 -0.47
CA LEU A 140 6.99 -11.92 -1.48
C LEU A 140 8.48 -12.11 -1.23
N PHE A 141 8.92 -13.36 -1.19
CA PHE A 141 10.32 -13.72 -1.04
C PHE A 141 10.78 -14.59 -2.20
N TYR A 142 11.82 -14.13 -2.89
CA TYR A 142 12.52 -14.87 -3.92
C TYR A 142 13.84 -15.41 -3.35
N ASP A 143 13.92 -16.74 -3.25
CA ASP A 143 15.15 -17.48 -2.92
C ASP A 143 15.95 -17.68 -4.20
N ALA A 144 17.08 -16.99 -4.34
CA ALA A 144 17.88 -17.04 -5.56
C ALA A 144 18.59 -18.37 -5.75
N ALA A 145 19.00 -19.03 -4.66
CA ALA A 145 19.68 -20.31 -4.72
C ALA A 145 18.73 -21.41 -5.21
N LYS A 146 17.48 -21.41 -4.72
CA LYS A 146 16.44 -22.36 -5.12
C LYS A 146 15.66 -21.92 -6.35
N ARG A 147 15.82 -20.66 -6.79
CA ARG A 147 15.02 -20.02 -7.84
C ARG A 147 13.52 -20.13 -7.59
N ARG A 148 13.11 -19.96 -6.32
CA ARG A 148 11.74 -20.17 -5.85
C ARG A 148 11.17 -18.86 -5.33
N LEU A 149 9.97 -18.51 -5.78
CA LEU A 149 9.17 -17.43 -5.21
C LEU A 149 8.15 -18.02 -4.22
N SER A 150 8.00 -17.37 -3.08
CA SER A 150 7.02 -17.69 -2.04
C SER A 150 6.26 -16.44 -1.63
N ALA A 151 5.00 -16.60 -1.23
CA ALA A 151 4.16 -15.54 -0.70
C ALA A 151 3.90 -15.80 0.79
N TRP A 152 4.05 -14.78 1.63
CA TRP A 152 3.90 -14.90 3.08
C TRP A 152 2.85 -13.92 3.55
N ASP A 153 1.84 -14.47 4.22
CA ASP A 153 0.63 -13.79 4.64
C ASP A 153 0.62 -13.57 6.14
N GLY A 154 0.76 -12.31 6.53
CA GLY A 154 0.57 -11.79 7.89
C GLY A 154 -0.58 -10.80 7.94
N ARG A 155 -1.64 -11.01 7.14
CA ARG A 155 -2.88 -10.22 7.19
C ARG A 155 -3.58 -10.41 8.51
N GLU A 156 -4.19 -9.35 9.01
CA GLU A 156 -5.00 -9.40 10.22
C GLU A 156 -6.21 -10.32 10.03
N THR A 157 -6.62 -10.98 11.11
CA THR A 157 -7.81 -11.83 11.12
C THR A 157 -8.90 -11.22 11.98
N ALA A 158 -10.16 -11.48 11.66
CA ALA A 158 -11.26 -11.13 12.53
C ALA A 158 -11.21 -12.00 13.82
N PRO A 159 -11.59 -11.45 14.98
CA PRO A 159 -11.83 -12.23 16.19
C PRO A 159 -12.84 -13.37 15.97
N ALA A 160 -12.77 -14.43 16.78
CA ALA A 160 -13.67 -15.58 16.64
C ALA A 160 -15.15 -15.21 16.81
N ASP A 161 -15.45 -14.19 17.63
CA ASP A 161 -16.82 -13.72 17.90
C ASP A 161 -17.33 -12.69 16.88
N ALA A 162 -16.54 -12.38 15.84
CA ALA A 162 -16.94 -11.45 14.82
C ALA A 162 -18.14 -11.96 14.02
N THR A 163 -19.15 -11.10 13.87
CA THR A 163 -20.38 -11.39 13.11
C THR A 163 -20.46 -10.59 11.80
N PRO A 164 -21.22 -11.07 10.80
CA PRO A 164 -21.45 -10.31 9.56
C PRO A 164 -22.05 -8.91 9.79
N GLU A 165 -22.84 -8.74 10.84
CA GLU A 165 -23.52 -7.48 11.18
C GLU A 165 -22.63 -6.50 11.98
N ARG A 166 -21.32 -6.77 12.13
CA ARG A 166 -20.46 -6.01 13.06
C ARG A 166 -20.48 -4.50 12.85
N PHE A 167 -20.58 -4.05 11.59
CA PHE A 167 -20.61 -2.63 11.21
C PHE A 167 -22.01 -2.10 10.97
N LEU A 168 -23.05 -2.80 11.42
CA LEU A 168 -24.42 -2.28 11.47
C LEU A 168 -24.67 -1.61 12.83
N ALA A 169 -25.34 -0.46 12.78
CA ALA A 169 -25.96 0.18 13.92
C ALA A 169 -27.22 -0.60 14.35
N ARG A 170 -27.76 -0.26 15.52
CA ARG A 170 -28.96 -0.93 16.08
C ARG A 170 -30.21 -0.79 15.19
N ASP A 171 -30.25 0.22 14.35
CA ASP A 171 -31.33 0.46 13.39
C ASP A 171 -31.14 -0.31 12.07
N GLY A 172 -30.12 -1.16 11.97
CA GLY A 172 -29.80 -1.97 10.80
C GLY A 172 -29.04 -1.21 9.69
N ARG A 173 -28.71 0.07 9.89
CA ARG A 173 -27.93 0.84 8.91
C ARG A 173 -26.44 0.68 9.15
N PRO A 174 -25.59 0.75 8.10
CA PRO A 174 -24.14 0.78 8.29
C PRO A 174 -23.70 1.94 9.17
N LEU A 175 -22.70 1.70 10.02
CA LEU A 175 -22.01 2.74 10.78
C LEU A 175 -21.43 3.80 9.85
N ARG A 176 -21.29 5.02 10.34
CA ARG A 176 -20.60 6.07 9.58
C ARG A 176 -19.11 5.76 9.52
N TYR A 177 -18.47 6.14 8.41
CA TYR A 177 -17.06 5.78 8.20
C TYR A 177 -16.10 6.15 9.35
N PRO A 178 -16.13 7.37 9.92
CA PRO A 178 -15.27 7.70 11.06
C PRO A 178 -15.60 6.90 12.33
N GLU A 179 -16.87 6.49 12.51
CA GLU A 179 -17.31 5.70 13.66
C GLU A 179 -16.85 4.25 13.53
N ALA A 180 -16.91 3.67 12.33
CA ALA A 180 -16.41 2.34 12.05
C ALA A 180 -14.87 2.27 12.19
N VAL A 181 -14.15 3.13 11.47
CA VAL A 181 -12.68 3.16 11.45
C VAL A 181 -12.09 3.36 12.84
N GLY A 182 -12.58 4.35 13.59
CA GLY A 182 -12.05 4.67 14.92
C GLY A 182 -12.51 3.73 16.04
N SER A 183 -13.30 2.70 15.76
CA SER A 183 -13.86 1.81 16.79
C SER A 183 -12.93 0.67 17.18
N GLY A 184 -13.19 0.03 18.32
CA GLY A 184 -12.57 -1.26 18.64
C GLY A 184 -13.03 -2.38 17.70
N LYS A 185 -14.21 -2.26 17.08
CA LYS A 185 -14.74 -3.26 16.14
C LYS A 185 -13.94 -3.37 14.83
N SER A 186 -13.17 -2.34 14.49
CA SER A 186 -12.33 -2.34 13.29
C SER A 186 -10.99 -3.06 13.48
N VAL A 187 -10.59 -3.31 14.73
CA VAL A 187 -9.28 -3.87 15.06
C VAL A 187 -9.25 -5.37 14.76
N GLY A 188 -8.45 -5.76 13.78
CA GLY A 188 -8.10 -7.16 13.52
C GLY A 188 -6.92 -7.62 14.36
N VAL A 189 -6.78 -8.94 14.51
CA VAL A 189 -5.65 -9.56 15.22
C VAL A 189 -4.35 -9.23 14.47
N PRO A 190 -3.38 -8.49 15.06
CA PRO A 190 -2.21 -8.02 14.32
C PRO A 190 -1.26 -9.14 13.87
N GLY A 191 -0.72 -9.03 12.65
CA GLY A 191 0.05 -10.10 12.01
C GLY A 191 1.54 -9.86 11.81
N VAL A 192 2.01 -8.60 11.89
CA VAL A 192 3.40 -8.23 11.56
C VAL A 192 4.45 -9.01 12.35
N ALA A 193 4.27 -9.17 13.67
CA ALA A 193 5.24 -9.86 14.52
C ALA A 193 5.39 -11.34 14.14
N ARG A 194 4.27 -12.04 13.92
CA ARG A 194 4.30 -13.46 13.53
C ARG A 194 4.83 -13.66 12.12
N LEU A 195 4.51 -12.75 11.19
CA LEU A 195 5.07 -12.79 9.84
C LEU A 195 6.60 -12.64 9.85
N ALA A 196 7.10 -11.65 10.60
CA ALA A 196 8.54 -11.43 10.72
C ALA A 196 9.26 -12.65 11.31
N GLU A 197 8.69 -13.26 12.35
CA GLU A 197 9.25 -14.48 12.94
C GLU A 197 9.21 -15.67 11.97
N ALA A 198 8.10 -15.87 11.25
CA ALA A 198 7.97 -16.97 10.29
C ALA A 198 9.00 -16.85 9.16
N LEU A 199 9.15 -15.65 8.59
CA LEU A 199 10.16 -15.34 7.57
C LEU A 199 11.58 -15.54 8.11
N HIS A 200 11.88 -15.03 9.30
CA HIS A 200 13.21 -15.16 9.92
C HIS A 200 13.57 -16.62 10.20
N ARG A 201 12.64 -17.41 10.73
CA ARG A 201 12.86 -18.84 10.97
C ARG A 201 13.10 -19.61 9.66
N ALA A 202 12.38 -19.28 8.60
CA ALA A 202 12.50 -19.96 7.31
C ALA A 202 13.75 -19.53 6.51
N HIS A 203 14.11 -18.26 6.59
CA HIS A 203 15.03 -17.62 5.63
C HIS A 203 16.01 -16.64 6.25
N GLY A 204 15.92 -16.31 7.54
CA GLY A 204 16.82 -15.37 8.22
C GLY A 204 18.24 -15.90 8.38
N ARG A 205 19.20 -14.98 8.53
CA ARG A 205 20.62 -15.31 8.71
C ARG A 205 21.25 -14.60 9.88
N ALA A 206 20.89 -13.34 10.11
CA ALA A 206 21.37 -12.58 11.27
C ALA A 206 20.65 -13.02 12.56
N PRO A 207 21.26 -12.83 13.75
CA PRO A 207 20.57 -13.11 15.01
C PRO A 207 19.29 -12.27 15.16
N TRP A 208 18.17 -12.91 15.49
CA TRP A 208 16.84 -12.30 15.60
C TRP A 208 16.87 -10.97 16.39
N ALA A 209 17.44 -11.00 17.60
CA ALA A 209 17.49 -9.83 18.48
C ALA A 209 18.18 -8.60 17.84
N ARG A 210 19.20 -8.81 16.99
CA ARG A 210 19.93 -7.71 16.34
C ARG A 210 19.07 -6.93 15.36
N LEU A 211 18.02 -7.55 14.81
CA LEU A 211 17.14 -6.91 13.83
C LEU A 211 16.27 -5.81 14.46
N PHE A 212 16.11 -5.83 15.78
CA PHE A 212 15.32 -4.86 16.55
C PHE A 212 16.15 -3.70 17.10
N GLU A 213 17.46 -3.87 17.23
CA GLU A 213 18.36 -2.86 17.80
C GLU A 213 18.24 -1.47 17.16
N PRO A 214 18.13 -1.32 15.81
CA PRO A 214 17.96 0.01 15.21
C PRO A 214 16.68 0.69 15.66
N ALA A 215 15.56 -0.04 15.70
CA ALA A 215 14.26 0.48 16.11
C ALA A 215 14.22 0.81 17.61
N ILE A 216 14.77 -0.06 18.46
CA ILE A 216 14.88 0.17 19.91
C ILE A 216 15.69 1.45 20.18
N ARG A 217 16.89 1.57 19.58
CA ARG A 217 17.75 2.74 19.76
C ARG A 217 17.05 4.04 19.34
N LEU A 218 16.43 4.05 18.16
CA LEU A 218 15.70 5.22 17.67
C LEU A 218 14.49 5.56 18.56
N ALA A 219 13.82 4.56 19.12
CA ALA A 219 12.70 4.77 20.03
C ALA A 219 13.16 5.42 21.35
N GLU A 220 14.36 5.10 21.84
CA GLU A 220 14.92 5.66 23.08
C GLU A 220 15.56 7.03 22.91
N GLU A 221 16.44 7.17 21.93
CA GLU A 221 17.16 8.41 21.66
C GLU A 221 16.25 9.46 21.01
N GLY A 222 15.26 8.97 20.27
CA GLY A 222 14.29 9.73 19.50
C GLY A 222 14.75 10.01 18.07
N PHE A 223 13.78 10.32 17.21
CA PHE A 223 13.99 10.69 15.81
C PHE A 223 13.29 12.01 15.50
N GLU A 224 13.70 12.69 14.43
CA GLU A 224 13.04 13.90 13.98
C GLU A 224 11.75 13.58 13.24
N ILE A 225 10.65 14.22 13.64
CA ILE A 225 9.35 14.08 12.96
C ILE A 225 9.48 14.60 11.52
N SER A 226 9.11 13.76 10.55
CA SER A 226 9.13 14.14 9.14
C SER A 226 8.01 15.15 8.80
N PRO A 227 8.14 15.95 7.73
CA PRO A 227 7.08 16.83 7.26
C PRO A 227 5.74 16.09 7.02
N ARG A 228 5.81 14.89 6.42
CA ARG A 228 4.63 14.04 6.17
C ARG A 228 3.93 13.64 7.48
N LEU A 229 4.69 13.13 8.45
CA LEU A 229 4.13 12.72 9.74
C LEU A 229 3.53 13.92 10.49
N ALA A 230 4.24 15.05 10.53
CA ALA A 230 3.73 16.28 11.17
C ALA A 230 2.41 16.77 10.53
N GLN A 231 2.33 16.74 9.20
CA GLN A 231 1.11 17.11 8.49
C GLN A 231 -0.05 16.18 8.85
N LEU A 232 0.17 14.87 8.89
CA LEU A 232 -0.88 13.90 9.20
C LEU A 232 -1.33 13.98 10.66
N ILE A 233 -0.40 14.17 11.62
CA ILE A 233 -0.75 14.42 13.03
C ILE A 233 -1.63 15.67 13.17
N ALA A 234 -1.30 16.75 12.46
CA ALA A 234 -2.02 18.02 12.58
C ALA A 234 -3.47 17.95 12.05
N HIS A 235 -3.73 17.10 11.06
CA HIS A 235 -5.04 17.00 10.39
C HIS A 235 -5.93 15.88 10.95
N ASP A 236 -5.36 14.90 11.65
CA ASP A 236 -6.15 13.83 12.26
C ASP A 236 -6.82 14.30 13.56
N ARG A 237 -8.15 14.45 13.49
CA ARG A 237 -8.96 14.91 14.63
C ARG A 237 -9.21 13.82 15.67
N LEU A 238 -9.13 12.54 15.27
CA LEU A 238 -9.47 11.40 16.12
C LEU A 238 -8.32 11.00 17.04
N LEU A 239 -7.06 11.24 16.64
CA LEU A 239 -5.88 10.99 17.48
C LEU A 239 -5.97 11.66 18.86
N ARG A 240 -6.62 12.83 18.96
CA ARG A 240 -6.79 13.56 20.22
C ARG A 240 -7.71 12.83 21.22
N GLY A 241 -8.57 11.94 20.74
CA GLY A 241 -9.51 11.17 21.55
C GLY A 241 -8.86 10.01 22.30
N SER A 242 -7.71 9.52 21.82
CA SER A 242 -6.93 8.47 22.47
C SER A 242 -5.92 9.10 23.43
N ALA A 243 -6.01 8.80 24.73
CA ALA A 243 -5.13 9.41 25.75
C ALA A 243 -3.64 9.15 25.48
N SER A 244 -3.29 7.90 25.15
CA SER A 244 -1.92 7.51 24.80
C SER A 244 -1.43 8.20 23.52
N ALA A 245 -2.26 8.24 22.47
CA ALA A 245 -1.91 8.93 21.23
C ALA A 245 -1.78 10.44 21.43
N LYS A 246 -2.65 11.04 22.24
CA LYS A 246 -2.58 12.46 22.62
C LYS A 246 -1.27 12.78 23.32
N ALA A 247 -0.89 11.99 24.33
CA ALA A 247 0.35 12.16 25.07
C ALA A 247 1.59 12.00 24.17
N TYR A 248 1.51 11.13 23.17
CA TYR A 248 2.62 10.86 22.26
C TYR A 248 2.78 11.91 21.15
N PHE A 249 1.71 12.27 20.45
CA PHE A 249 1.75 13.10 19.23
C PHE A 249 1.48 14.60 19.46
N PHE A 250 0.96 14.99 20.62
CA PHE A 250 0.61 16.38 20.93
C PHE A 250 1.47 16.91 22.08
N ARG A 251 1.58 18.23 22.17
CA ARG A 251 2.20 18.92 23.30
C ARG A 251 1.19 19.05 24.44
N ALA A 252 1.68 19.47 25.61
CA ALA A 252 0.85 19.67 26.80
C ALA A 252 -0.28 20.70 26.58
N ASP A 253 -0.06 21.71 25.74
CA ASP A 253 -1.07 22.70 25.32
C ASP A 253 -2.10 22.15 24.31
N GLY A 254 -1.98 20.89 23.91
CA GLY A 254 -2.83 20.24 22.91
C GLY A 254 -2.50 20.60 21.46
N SER A 255 -1.44 21.36 21.19
CA SER A 255 -0.95 21.60 19.83
C SER A 255 -0.26 20.34 19.26
N PRO A 256 -0.40 20.03 17.96
CA PRO A 256 0.29 18.89 17.35
C PRO A 256 1.80 19.13 17.32
N LYS A 257 2.59 18.08 17.56
CA LYS A 257 4.04 18.12 17.33
C LYS A 257 4.31 18.38 15.83
N ARG A 258 5.37 19.13 15.55
CA ARG A 258 5.76 19.71 14.27
C ARG A 258 6.95 18.97 13.70
N ALA A 259 7.19 19.16 12.40
CA ALA A 259 8.34 18.61 11.72
C ALA A 259 9.65 19.12 12.35
N GLY A 260 10.66 18.24 12.41
CA GLY A 260 11.96 18.52 13.02
C GLY A 260 12.01 18.37 14.55
N GLU A 261 10.87 18.29 15.24
CA GLU A 261 10.89 17.97 16.68
C GLU A 261 11.32 16.53 16.92
N ARG A 262 12.05 16.31 18.02
CA ARG A 262 12.49 14.99 18.45
C ARG A 262 11.37 14.24 19.16
N LEU A 263 11.01 13.07 18.63
CA LEU A 263 9.98 12.19 19.18
C LEU A 263 10.60 10.90 19.73
N ARG A 264 10.34 10.60 21.00
CA ARG A 264 10.81 9.40 21.72
C ARG A 264 9.64 8.51 22.10
N ASN A 265 9.81 7.19 22.01
CA ASN A 265 8.78 6.18 22.27
C ASN A 265 9.31 5.06 23.18
N LEU A 266 9.47 5.35 24.47
CA LEU A 266 10.05 4.40 25.42
C LEU A 266 9.18 3.15 25.62
N GLU A 267 7.86 3.28 25.52
CA GLU A 267 6.93 2.14 25.61
C GLU A 267 7.14 1.16 24.45
N LEU A 268 7.24 1.67 23.21
CA LEU A 268 7.52 0.82 22.06
C LEU A 268 8.91 0.18 22.16
N ALA A 269 9.92 0.89 22.67
CA ALA A 269 11.24 0.32 22.91
C ALA A 269 11.18 -0.90 23.84
N GLN A 270 10.36 -0.84 24.89
CA GLN A 270 10.14 -1.98 25.80
C GLN A 270 9.45 -3.15 25.11
N VAL A 271 8.42 -2.89 24.29
CA VAL A 271 7.74 -3.92 23.50
C VAL A 271 8.72 -4.62 22.56
N LEU A 272 9.50 -3.84 21.79
CA LEU A 272 10.47 -4.37 20.83
C LEU A 272 11.59 -5.16 21.53
N ARG A 273 12.03 -4.76 22.72
CA ARG A 273 12.97 -5.55 23.53
C ARG A 273 12.43 -6.91 23.91
N ARG A 274 11.17 -6.97 24.36
CA ARG A 274 10.54 -8.24 24.70
C ARG A 274 10.44 -9.14 23.47
N VAL A 275 9.97 -8.61 22.34
CA VAL A 275 9.92 -9.38 21.08
C VAL A 275 11.32 -9.85 20.63
N ALA A 276 12.34 -9.02 20.80
CA ALA A 276 13.73 -9.37 20.47
C ALA A 276 14.30 -10.49 21.37
N ALA A 277 13.92 -10.51 22.65
CA ALA A 277 14.43 -11.46 23.64
C ALA A 277 13.64 -12.77 23.70
N GLU A 278 12.32 -12.68 23.60
CA GLU A 278 11.36 -13.77 23.86
C GLU A 278 10.72 -14.31 22.56
N GLY A 279 11.02 -13.71 21.40
CA GLY A 279 10.36 -14.04 20.13
C GLY A 279 8.98 -13.40 19.98
N ALA A 280 8.24 -13.77 18.93
CA ALA A 280 6.95 -13.13 18.66
C ALA A 280 5.89 -13.45 19.73
N ASP A 281 6.03 -14.56 20.46
CA ASP A 281 5.07 -14.98 21.50
C ASP A 281 4.91 -13.95 22.62
N ALA A 282 5.92 -13.11 22.88
CA ALA A 282 5.80 -12.00 23.82
C ALA A 282 4.74 -10.97 23.44
N PHE A 283 4.43 -10.84 22.15
CA PHE A 283 3.37 -9.97 21.63
C PHE A 283 2.00 -10.65 21.69
N TYR A 284 1.94 -11.95 21.39
CA TYR A 284 0.69 -12.71 21.27
C TYR A 284 0.17 -13.32 22.58
N THR A 285 1.01 -13.30 23.64
CA THR A 285 0.66 -13.83 24.96
C THR A 285 1.13 -12.88 26.08
N GLY A 286 0.64 -13.11 27.31
CA GLY A 286 1.04 -12.30 28.46
C GLY A 286 0.55 -10.85 28.40
N ASP A 287 1.33 -9.94 28.98
CA ASP A 287 0.87 -8.58 29.33
C ASP A 287 0.60 -7.71 28.09
N ILE A 288 1.38 -7.85 27.01
CA ILE A 288 1.16 -7.09 25.78
C ILE A 288 -0.19 -7.50 25.17
N ALA A 289 -0.46 -8.80 25.08
CA ALA A 289 -1.73 -9.31 24.56
C ALA A 289 -2.92 -8.86 25.44
N ARG A 290 -2.78 -8.90 26.77
CA ARG A 290 -3.84 -8.42 27.68
C ARG A 290 -4.13 -6.94 27.51
N ASP A 291 -3.12 -6.11 27.30
CA ASP A 291 -3.31 -4.67 27.11
C ASP A 291 -3.92 -4.32 25.76
N ILE A 292 -3.64 -5.10 24.71
CA ILE A 292 -4.33 -4.98 23.42
C ILE A 292 -5.83 -5.23 23.63
N VAL A 293 -6.19 -6.36 24.24
CA VAL A 293 -7.59 -6.73 24.53
C VAL A 293 -8.27 -5.65 25.38
N ALA A 294 -7.62 -5.21 26.45
CA ALA A 294 -8.17 -4.20 27.35
C ALA A 294 -8.43 -2.87 26.62
N ALA A 295 -7.52 -2.42 25.77
CA ALA A 295 -7.69 -1.17 25.02
C ALA A 295 -8.81 -1.24 24.00
N VAL A 296 -8.97 -2.38 23.30
CA VAL A 296 -10.05 -2.59 22.32
C VAL A 296 -11.41 -2.66 23.01
N HIS A 297 -11.50 -3.33 24.16
CA HIS A 297 -12.74 -3.45 24.93
C HIS A 297 -13.13 -2.15 25.65
N ALA A 298 -12.15 -1.34 26.07
CA ALA A 298 -12.40 -0.06 26.76
C ALA A 298 -12.85 1.06 25.82
N HIS A 299 -12.81 0.85 24.50
CA HIS A 299 -13.25 1.85 23.54
C HIS A 299 -14.78 2.10 23.63
N PRO A 300 -15.29 3.34 23.48
CA PRO A 300 -16.74 3.63 23.54
C PRO A 300 -17.60 2.82 22.57
N VAL A 301 -17.02 2.46 21.43
CA VAL A 301 -17.54 1.43 20.52
C VAL A 301 -16.59 0.23 20.62
N PRO A 302 -16.85 -0.73 21.53
CA PRO A 302 -15.89 -1.77 21.88
C PRO A 302 -15.77 -2.81 20.76
N GLY A 303 -14.57 -3.36 20.61
CA GLY A 303 -14.34 -4.57 19.82
C GLY A 303 -14.44 -5.84 20.65
N ASP A 304 -14.19 -6.97 20.00
CA ASP A 304 -14.41 -8.33 20.50
C ASP A 304 -13.16 -9.21 20.41
N ILE A 305 -11.97 -8.61 20.24
CA ILE A 305 -10.72 -9.37 20.22
C ILE A 305 -10.45 -10.03 21.57
N ALA A 306 -10.30 -11.35 21.59
CA ALA A 306 -9.97 -12.09 22.80
C ALA A 306 -8.49 -12.48 22.85
N ALA A 307 -7.98 -12.75 24.05
CA ALA A 307 -6.61 -13.26 24.22
C ALA A 307 -6.38 -14.58 23.45
N GLY A 308 -7.42 -15.41 23.32
CA GLY A 308 -7.39 -16.62 22.52
C GLY A 308 -7.17 -16.36 21.03
N ASP A 309 -7.67 -15.25 20.49
CA ASP A 309 -7.48 -14.90 19.08
C ASP A 309 -6.03 -14.52 18.80
N LEU A 310 -5.42 -13.71 19.67
CA LEU A 310 -3.99 -13.38 19.62
C LEU A 310 -3.12 -14.64 19.71
N ALA A 311 -3.38 -15.52 20.69
CA ALA A 311 -2.58 -16.73 20.91
C ALA A 311 -2.65 -17.72 19.73
N ARG A 312 -3.80 -17.79 19.05
CA ARG A 312 -4.02 -18.70 17.90
C ARG A 312 -3.56 -18.12 16.57
N TYR A 313 -3.23 -16.83 16.49
CA TYR A 313 -2.81 -16.21 15.25
C TYR A 313 -1.59 -16.90 14.62
N ARG A 314 -1.62 -17.11 13.30
CA ARG A 314 -0.53 -17.68 12.51
C ARG A 314 -0.35 -16.89 11.23
N ALA A 315 0.91 -16.69 10.83
CA ALA A 315 1.23 -16.29 9.46
C ALA A 315 1.21 -17.53 8.55
N ILE A 316 0.86 -17.35 7.28
CA ILE A 316 0.63 -18.44 6.33
C ILE A 316 1.59 -18.29 5.14
N GLU A 317 2.37 -19.33 4.81
CA GLU A 317 3.05 -19.41 3.52
C GLU A 317 2.03 -19.86 2.45
N ARG A 318 2.00 -19.16 1.32
CA ARG A 318 1.09 -19.39 0.19
C ARG A 318 1.89 -19.50 -1.10
N ASP A 319 1.29 -20.17 -2.09
CA ASP A 319 1.80 -20.11 -3.45
C ASP A 319 1.52 -18.73 -4.06
N PRO A 320 2.52 -18.07 -4.66
CA PRO A 320 2.33 -16.76 -5.28
C PRO A 320 1.42 -16.85 -6.50
N LEU A 321 0.61 -15.81 -6.73
CA LEU A 321 -0.17 -15.69 -7.95
C LEU A 321 0.70 -15.08 -9.04
N CYS A 322 0.91 -15.83 -10.12
CA CYS A 322 1.69 -15.37 -11.27
C CYS A 322 0.85 -15.40 -12.55
N ALA A 323 1.00 -14.36 -13.37
CA ALA A 323 0.45 -14.31 -14.72
C ALA A 323 1.55 -13.95 -15.72
N ASP A 324 1.51 -14.59 -16.89
CA ASP A 324 2.38 -14.22 -17.99
C ASP A 324 1.83 -12.96 -18.68
N TYR A 325 2.68 -11.98 -18.92
CA TYR A 325 2.37 -10.79 -19.69
C TYR A 325 3.47 -10.56 -20.73
N ARG A 326 3.14 -10.87 -21.99
CA ARG A 326 4.08 -10.85 -23.11
C ARG A 326 5.32 -11.73 -22.80
N ALA A 327 6.51 -11.15 -22.75
CA ALA A 327 7.76 -11.87 -22.47
C ALA A 327 8.13 -11.92 -20.98
N GLN A 328 7.27 -11.43 -20.08
CA GLN A 328 7.52 -11.34 -18.65
C GLN A 328 6.52 -12.19 -17.86
N ARG A 329 6.93 -12.66 -16.68
CA ARG A 329 6.04 -13.24 -15.68
C ARG A 329 5.91 -12.27 -14.51
N VAL A 330 4.68 -11.84 -14.26
CA VAL A 330 4.36 -10.90 -13.18
C VAL A 330 3.73 -11.69 -12.05
N CYS A 331 4.36 -11.65 -10.89
CA CYS A 331 3.91 -12.37 -9.71
C CYS A 331 3.57 -11.42 -8.58
N GLY A 332 2.60 -11.80 -7.76
CA GLY A 332 2.17 -11.04 -6.60
C GLY A 332 1.54 -11.92 -5.52
N MET A 333 1.01 -11.26 -4.49
CA MET A 333 0.30 -11.95 -3.42
C MET A 333 -1.03 -12.54 -3.92
N PRO A 334 -1.32 -13.81 -3.60
CA PRO A 334 -2.64 -14.40 -3.88
C PRO A 334 -3.69 -13.83 -2.91
N PRO A 335 -4.98 -14.18 -3.09
CA PRO A 335 -6.00 -13.99 -2.07
C PRO A 335 -5.53 -14.48 -0.68
N PRO A 336 -5.84 -13.75 0.42
CA PRO A 336 -6.90 -12.74 0.53
C PRO A 336 -6.57 -11.36 -0.06
N SER A 337 -5.34 -11.13 -0.52
CA SER A 337 -5.02 -9.93 -1.30
C SER A 337 -5.63 -9.98 -2.69
N SER A 338 -6.24 -8.88 -3.14
CA SER A 338 -6.74 -8.73 -4.51
C SER A 338 -5.69 -8.18 -5.49
N GLY A 339 -4.51 -7.78 -5.02
CA GLY A 339 -3.56 -7.00 -5.81
C GLY A 339 -3.08 -7.73 -7.05
N ALA A 340 -2.54 -8.95 -6.89
CA ALA A 340 -1.95 -9.69 -8.01
C ALA A 340 -2.98 -10.11 -9.06
N VAL A 341 -4.16 -10.56 -8.63
CA VAL A 341 -5.24 -10.95 -9.55
C VAL A 341 -5.74 -9.74 -10.34
N THR A 342 -5.90 -8.58 -9.69
CA THR A 342 -6.38 -7.35 -10.36
C THR A 342 -5.35 -6.83 -11.36
N VAL A 343 -4.07 -6.80 -10.98
CA VAL A 343 -2.98 -6.43 -11.89
C VAL A 343 -2.89 -7.40 -13.07
N ALA A 344 -3.01 -8.70 -12.83
CA ALA A 344 -3.02 -9.71 -13.89
C ALA A 344 -4.19 -9.53 -14.86
N MET A 345 -5.40 -9.24 -14.36
CA MET A 345 -6.56 -8.91 -15.19
C MET A 345 -6.30 -7.65 -16.03
N ILE A 346 -5.81 -6.56 -15.43
CA ILE A 346 -5.48 -5.32 -16.16
C ILE A 346 -4.48 -5.59 -17.28
N LEU A 347 -3.42 -6.34 -16.99
CA LEU A 347 -2.39 -6.70 -17.97
C LEU A 347 -2.97 -7.55 -19.11
N GLY A 348 -3.77 -8.57 -18.81
CA GLY A 348 -4.40 -9.39 -19.84
C GLY A 348 -5.43 -8.62 -20.70
N LEU A 349 -6.19 -7.68 -20.11
CA LEU A 349 -7.08 -6.78 -20.86
C LEU A 349 -6.29 -5.86 -21.81
N LEU A 350 -5.12 -5.41 -21.39
CA LEU A 350 -4.25 -4.52 -22.17
C LEU A 350 -3.43 -5.23 -23.24
N GLU A 351 -3.33 -6.57 -23.21
CA GLU A 351 -2.41 -7.34 -24.05
C GLU A 351 -2.61 -7.09 -25.54
N ARG A 352 -3.86 -6.91 -25.98
CA ARG A 352 -4.21 -6.65 -27.40
C ARG A 352 -3.82 -5.26 -27.91
N PHE A 353 -3.48 -4.34 -27.01
CA PHE A 353 -3.17 -2.95 -27.38
C PHE A 353 -1.66 -2.75 -27.50
N PRO A 354 -1.18 -1.93 -28.46
CA PRO A 354 0.25 -1.69 -28.65
C PRO A 354 0.79 -0.69 -27.62
N MET A 355 0.66 -1.00 -26.33
CA MET A 355 1.05 -0.12 -25.21
C MET A 355 2.50 0.36 -25.29
N SER A 356 3.41 -0.45 -25.83
CA SER A 356 4.83 -0.08 -26.01
C SER A 356 5.07 1.00 -27.08
N ARG A 357 4.08 1.29 -27.92
CA ARG A 357 4.13 2.39 -28.91
C ARG A 357 3.51 3.68 -28.36
N MET A 358 3.02 3.68 -27.13
CA MET A 358 2.38 4.82 -26.49
C MET A 358 3.32 5.39 -25.43
N GLN A 359 3.41 6.72 -25.36
CA GLN A 359 4.17 7.36 -24.30
C GLN A 359 3.46 7.17 -22.95
N PRO A 360 4.19 6.89 -21.85
CA PRO A 360 3.63 6.95 -20.51
C PRO A 360 2.93 8.30 -20.29
N ALA A 361 1.79 8.29 -19.59
CA ALA A 361 0.93 9.46 -19.36
C ALA A 361 0.31 10.13 -20.61
N SER A 362 0.52 9.62 -21.83
CA SER A 362 -0.25 10.07 -22.99
C SER A 362 -1.74 9.75 -22.82
N PHE A 363 -2.61 10.54 -23.45
CA PHE A 363 -4.07 10.31 -23.43
C PHE A 363 -4.42 8.85 -23.75
N ALA A 364 -3.84 8.29 -24.83
CA ALA A 364 -4.13 6.92 -25.23
C ALA A 364 -3.69 5.89 -24.17
N ALA A 365 -2.52 6.07 -23.56
CA ALA A 365 -2.02 5.14 -22.54
C ALA A 365 -2.87 5.21 -21.26
N VAL A 366 -3.16 6.42 -20.78
CA VAL A 366 -3.95 6.65 -19.57
C VAL A 366 -5.39 6.19 -19.77
N HIS A 367 -6.00 6.51 -20.92
CA HIS A 367 -7.34 6.06 -21.28
C HIS A 367 -7.45 4.54 -21.24
N LEU A 368 -6.59 3.82 -21.98
CA LEU A 368 -6.64 2.36 -22.02
C LEU A 368 -6.37 1.73 -20.66
N PHE A 369 -5.41 2.26 -19.90
CA PHE A 369 -5.11 1.78 -18.54
C PHE A 369 -6.31 1.99 -17.60
N ALA A 370 -6.95 3.16 -17.64
CA ALA A 370 -8.14 3.46 -16.84
C ALA A 370 -9.32 2.54 -17.20
N GLU A 371 -9.59 2.32 -18.49
CA GLU A 371 -10.68 1.45 -18.94
C GLU A 371 -10.44 -0.03 -18.59
N ALA A 372 -9.21 -0.51 -18.71
CA ALA A 372 -8.83 -1.84 -18.24
C ALA A 372 -8.96 -1.95 -16.72
N GLY A 373 -8.51 -0.92 -15.98
CA GLY A 373 -8.69 -0.80 -14.53
C GLY A 373 -10.16 -0.93 -14.14
N ARG A 374 -11.05 -0.14 -14.74
CA ARG A 374 -12.49 -0.19 -14.45
C ARG A 374 -13.07 -1.60 -14.57
N LEU A 375 -12.75 -2.32 -15.64
CA LEU A 375 -13.22 -3.70 -15.84
C LEU A 375 -12.63 -4.67 -14.82
N ALA A 376 -11.34 -4.56 -14.52
CA ALA A 376 -10.67 -5.44 -13.56
C ALA A 376 -11.15 -5.21 -12.12
N TYR A 377 -11.34 -3.95 -11.71
CA TYR A 377 -11.89 -3.61 -10.39
C TYR A 377 -13.34 -4.09 -10.26
N ALA A 378 -14.18 -3.89 -11.28
CA ALA A 378 -15.54 -4.42 -11.26
C ALA A 378 -15.59 -5.95 -11.07
N ASP A 379 -14.63 -6.70 -11.66
CA ASP A 379 -14.52 -8.14 -11.43
C ASP A 379 -13.95 -8.47 -10.06
N ARG A 380 -12.93 -7.73 -9.59
CA ARG A 380 -12.36 -7.88 -8.24
C ARG A 380 -13.46 -7.77 -7.19
N ASP A 381 -14.23 -6.68 -7.22
CA ASP A 381 -15.19 -6.29 -6.18
C ASP A 381 -16.39 -7.24 -6.14
N ARG A 382 -16.61 -8.05 -7.19
CA ARG A 382 -17.65 -9.08 -7.25
C ARG A 382 -17.15 -10.46 -6.82
N TYR A 383 -15.87 -10.78 -7.03
CA TYR A 383 -15.41 -12.17 -6.98
C TYR A 383 -14.29 -12.46 -5.98
N ILE A 384 -13.49 -11.47 -5.58
CA ILE A 384 -12.30 -11.69 -4.76
C ILE A 384 -12.61 -11.55 -3.27
N ALA A 385 -12.27 -12.57 -2.49
CA ALA A 385 -12.43 -12.61 -1.04
C ALA A 385 -11.38 -13.54 -0.39
N ASP A 386 -11.52 -13.80 0.91
CA ASP A 386 -10.64 -14.72 1.62
C ASP A 386 -10.86 -16.18 1.13
N PRO A 387 -9.82 -16.86 0.61
CA PRO A 387 -9.93 -18.22 0.11
C PRO A 387 -10.22 -19.27 1.20
N GLN A 388 -10.05 -18.96 2.47
CA GLN A 388 -10.41 -19.86 3.58
C GLN A 388 -11.92 -19.99 3.76
N PHE A 389 -12.69 -19.00 3.32
CA PHE A 389 -14.15 -18.95 3.48
C PHE A 389 -14.88 -19.05 2.15
N VAL A 390 -14.28 -18.55 1.07
CA VAL A 390 -14.93 -18.43 -0.23
C VAL A 390 -14.00 -18.94 -1.33
N PRO A 391 -14.41 -19.92 -2.17
CA PRO A 391 -13.61 -20.36 -3.31
C PRO A 391 -13.36 -19.22 -4.30
N GLN A 392 -12.12 -19.02 -4.74
CA GLN A 392 -11.76 -17.89 -5.61
C GLN A 392 -11.72 -18.34 -7.09
N PRO A 393 -12.49 -17.72 -8.01
CA PRO A 393 -12.54 -18.15 -9.42
C PRO A 393 -11.32 -17.65 -10.22
N LEU A 394 -10.11 -17.84 -9.69
CA LEU A 394 -8.88 -17.27 -10.24
C LEU A 394 -8.59 -17.77 -11.66
N ALA A 395 -8.79 -19.06 -11.92
CA ALA A 395 -8.58 -19.65 -13.24
C ALA A 395 -9.54 -19.05 -14.29
N GLN A 396 -10.79 -18.78 -13.89
CA GLN A 396 -11.81 -18.22 -14.78
C GLN A 396 -11.59 -16.71 -15.01
N LEU A 397 -11.20 -15.97 -13.97
CA LEU A 397 -10.91 -14.54 -14.06
C LEU A 397 -9.64 -14.24 -14.88
N LEU A 398 -8.66 -15.15 -14.83
CA LEU A 398 -7.40 -15.03 -15.56
C LEU A 398 -7.37 -15.82 -16.88
N ASP A 399 -8.50 -16.42 -17.27
CA ASP A 399 -8.62 -17.11 -18.54
C ASP A 399 -8.43 -16.15 -19.72
N ARG A 400 -7.62 -16.57 -20.70
CA ARG A 400 -7.25 -15.72 -21.85
C ARG A 400 -8.46 -15.38 -22.71
N ASP A 401 -9.40 -16.30 -22.87
CA ASP A 401 -10.60 -16.06 -23.67
C ASP A 401 -11.59 -15.14 -22.94
N TYR A 402 -11.72 -15.30 -21.61
CA TYR A 402 -12.46 -14.37 -20.78
C TYR A 402 -11.92 -12.94 -20.87
N LEU A 403 -10.62 -12.75 -20.62
CA LEU A 403 -9.98 -11.44 -20.69
C LEU A 403 -10.03 -10.85 -22.11
N ARG A 404 -9.87 -11.68 -23.16
CA ARG A 404 -10.06 -11.24 -24.54
C ARG A 404 -11.49 -10.72 -24.78
N ARG A 405 -12.52 -11.44 -24.33
CA ARG A 405 -13.92 -10.97 -24.44
C ARG A 405 -14.16 -9.67 -23.67
N ARG A 406 -13.69 -9.59 -22.42
CA ARG A 406 -13.79 -8.38 -21.59
C ARG A 406 -13.09 -7.19 -22.27
N SER A 407 -11.90 -7.39 -22.85
CA SER A 407 -11.16 -6.33 -23.55
C SER A 407 -11.92 -5.71 -24.71
N LEU A 408 -12.86 -6.43 -25.36
CA LEU A 408 -13.69 -5.91 -26.46
C LEU A 408 -14.61 -4.77 -26.03
N LEU A 409 -14.89 -4.64 -24.74
CA LEU A 409 -15.65 -3.53 -24.17
C LEU A 409 -14.84 -2.21 -24.17
N ILE A 410 -13.51 -2.28 -24.25
CA ILE A 410 -12.64 -1.10 -24.22
C ILE A 410 -12.63 -0.43 -25.60
N SER A 411 -13.26 0.74 -25.68
CA SER A 411 -13.10 1.68 -26.80
C SER A 411 -11.80 2.47 -26.65
N ARG A 412 -11.15 2.81 -27.76
CA ARG A 412 -9.91 3.63 -27.76
C ARG A 412 -10.17 5.12 -27.53
N VAL A 413 -11.42 5.56 -27.65
CA VAL A 413 -11.77 7.00 -27.71
C VAL A 413 -12.99 7.37 -26.86
N ARG A 414 -13.65 6.38 -26.24
CA ARG A 414 -14.83 6.60 -25.39
C ARG A 414 -14.65 5.83 -24.09
N SER A 415 -14.98 6.46 -22.97
CA SER A 415 -14.99 5.78 -21.67
C SER A 415 -16.25 4.94 -21.50
N LEU A 416 -16.11 3.81 -20.81
CA LEU A 416 -17.19 2.97 -20.30
C LEU A 416 -18.02 3.68 -19.23
N GLY A 417 -17.47 4.71 -18.57
CA GLY A 417 -18.06 5.29 -17.38
C GLY A 417 -17.97 4.31 -16.21
N THR A 418 -19.09 3.70 -15.82
CA THR A 418 -19.13 2.67 -14.78
C THR A 418 -19.07 1.29 -15.42
N ALA A 419 -18.01 0.52 -15.12
CA ALA A 419 -17.89 -0.84 -15.60
C ALA A 419 -18.77 -1.80 -14.77
N ARG A 420 -19.41 -2.74 -15.44
CA ARG A 420 -20.11 -3.85 -14.78
C ARG A 420 -19.16 -5.05 -14.61
N PRO A 421 -19.31 -5.84 -13.52
CA PRO A 421 -18.63 -7.13 -13.43
C PRO A 421 -19.00 -7.99 -14.63
N GLY A 422 -18.03 -8.73 -15.15
CA GLY A 422 -18.26 -9.78 -16.13
C GLY A 422 -18.85 -11.03 -15.47
N ALA A 423 -19.18 -12.01 -16.31
CA ALA A 423 -19.67 -13.31 -15.90
C ALA A 423 -18.64 -14.38 -16.30
N PRO A 424 -17.63 -14.65 -15.44
CA PRO A 424 -16.70 -15.75 -15.69
C PRO A 424 -17.49 -17.07 -15.79
N PRO A 425 -17.16 -17.97 -16.74
CA PRO A 425 -17.92 -19.19 -16.96
C PRO A 425 -18.03 -20.06 -15.70
N ALA A 426 -19.22 -20.60 -15.43
CA ALA A 426 -19.50 -21.48 -14.29
C ALA A 426 -19.21 -20.85 -12.90
N VAL A 427 -19.27 -19.52 -12.80
CA VAL A 427 -19.12 -18.78 -11.53
C VAL A 427 -20.44 -18.06 -11.22
N ALA A 428 -21.04 -18.38 -10.07
CA ALA A 428 -22.21 -17.66 -9.59
C ALA A 428 -21.82 -16.23 -9.15
N PRO A 429 -22.65 -15.21 -9.46
CA PRO A 429 -22.39 -13.84 -9.05
C PRO A 429 -22.62 -13.69 -7.53
N ARG A 430 -21.82 -12.84 -6.84
CA ARG A 430 -21.84 -12.69 -5.36
C ARG A 430 -22.09 -11.26 -4.91
N ALA A 431 -22.59 -11.01 -3.70
CA ALA A 431 -22.89 -9.66 -3.22
C ALA A 431 -21.87 -8.56 -3.61
N ALA A 432 -22.37 -7.40 -4.01
CA ALA A 432 -21.49 -6.31 -4.44
C ALA A 432 -20.75 -5.72 -3.24
N ASP A 433 -19.43 -5.61 -3.33
CA ASP A 433 -18.68 -4.81 -2.37
C ASP A 433 -18.99 -3.32 -2.57
N THR A 434 -19.33 -2.64 -1.49
CA THR A 434 -19.65 -1.21 -1.46
C THR A 434 -18.74 -0.43 -0.50
N THR A 435 -17.69 -1.09 -0.01
CA THR A 435 -16.73 -0.54 0.95
C THR A 435 -15.89 0.54 0.28
N PRO A 436 -15.73 1.73 0.88
CA PRO A 436 -14.85 2.76 0.35
C PRO A 436 -13.40 2.27 0.25
N GLU A 437 -12.79 2.39 -0.94
CA GLU A 437 -11.39 2.02 -1.15
C GLU A 437 -10.44 3.19 -0.92
N LEU A 438 -9.74 3.15 0.19
CA LEU A 438 -8.87 4.23 0.61
C LEU A 438 -7.41 3.72 0.73
N PRO A 439 -6.43 4.21 -0.07
CA PRO A 439 -5.06 3.73 -0.02
C PRO A 439 -4.21 4.36 1.11
N SER A 440 -3.80 3.55 2.09
CA SER A 440 -2.82 3.89 3.15
C SER A 440 -1.92 2.67 3.40
N THR A 441 -0.59 2.83 3.49
CA THR A 441 0.39 1.71 3.65
C THR A 441 1.85 2.21 3.57
N THR A 442 2.81 1.37 3.99
CA THR A 442 4.23 1.47 3.57
C THR A 442 4.68 0.27 2.74
N HIS A 443 5.66 0.46 1.85
CA HIS A 443 6.28 -0.61 1.07
C HIS A 443 7.80 -0.54 1.14
N LEU A 444 8.43 -1.72 1.15
CA LEU A 444 9.86 -1.88 1.05
C LEU A 444 10.23 -2.94 0.01
N SER A 445 11.35 -2.71 -0.67
CA SER A 445 11.98 -3.68 -1.56
C SER A 445 13.45 -3.85 -1.19
N VAL A 446 13.90 -5.09 -1.06
CA VAL A 446 15.30 -5.41 -0.75
C VAL A 446 15.81 -6.46 -1.72
N VAL A 447 17.03 -6.27 -2.22
CA VAL A 447 17.80 -7.31 -2.93
C VAL A 447 19.17 -7.41 -2.27
N ASP A 448 19.56 -8.62 -1.85
CA ASP A 448 20.85 -8.86 -1.20
C ASP A 448 21.96 -9.31 -2.19
N ALA A 449 23.17 -9.51 -1.67
CA ALA A 449 24.34 -9.90 -2.46
C ALA A 449 24.30 -11.34 -2.98
N GLN A 450 23.39 -12.17 -2.50
CA GLN A 450 23.15 -13.52 -2.98
C GLN A 450 22.04 -13.54 -4.05
N GLY A 451 21.41 -12.39 -4.31
CA GLY A 451 20.31 -12.24 -5.26
C GLY A 451 18.94 -12.57 -4.67
N ASN A 452 18.83 -12.84 -3.36
CA ASN A 452 17.52 -12.99 -2.75
C ASN A 452 16.81 -11.64 -2.77
N ALA A 453 15.50 -11.68 -2.95
CA ALA A 453 14.69 -10.47 -3.01
C ALA A 453 13.48 -10.56 -2.09
N VAL A 454 13.16 -9.46 -1.42
CA VAL A 454 11.94 -9.27 -0.64
C VAL A 454 11.19 -8.07 -1.18
N ALA A 455 9.90 -8.24 -1.44
CA ALA A 455 8.95 -7.15 -1.60
C ALA A 455 7.90 -7.28 -0.49
N LEU A 456 7.88 -6.33 0.44
CA LEU A 456 7.01 -6.38 1.63
C LEU A 456 6.16 -5.12 1.68
N THR A 457 4.86 -5.33 1.82
CA THR A 457 3.85 -4.29 2.00
C THR A 457 3.25 -4.45 3.39
N SER A 458 3.29 -3.41 4.23
CA SER A 458 2.75 -3.44 5.59
C SER A 458 1.81 -2.26 5.82
N SER A 459 0.72 -2.52 6.55
CA SER A 459 -0.30 -1.52 6.82
C SER A 459 -0.90 -1.64 8.21
N ILE A 460 -1.56 -0.58 8.64
CA ILE A 460 -2.55 -0.57 9.73
C ILE A 460 -3.95 -0.19 9.19
N GLU A 461 -4.18 -0.42 7.90
CA GLU A 461 -5.29 0.07 7.06
C GLU A 461 -5.18 1.57 6.80
N SER A 462 -5.94 2.42 7.49
CA SER A 462 -5.94 3.87 7.28
C SER A 462 -4.82 4.57 8.04
N ALA A 463 -4.56 5.84 7.73
CA ALA A 463 -3.58 6.66 8.46
C ALA A 463 -3.79 6.54 9.98
N PHE A 464 -2.86 6.03 10.77
CA PHE A 464 -3.00 5.79 12.22
C PHE A 464 -4.03 4.73 12.66
N GLY A 465 -4.54 3.90 11.74
CA GLY A 465 -5.36 2.73 12.06
C GLY A 465 -6.66 3.08 12.80
N SER A 466 -6.96 2.38 13.88
CA SER A 466 -8.12 2.71 14.74
C SER A 466 -7.89 3.94 15.63
N ARG A 467 -6.68 4.54 15.61
CA ARG A 467 -6.19 5.56 16.56
C ARG A 467 -6.10 5.07 18.02
N ILE A 468 -6.47 3.82 18.29
CA ILE A 468 -6.23 3.16 19.57
C ILE A 468 -4.73 2.88 19.66
N MET A 469 -4.08 3.42 20.70
CA MET A 469 -2.64 3.29 20.91
C MET A 469 -2.36 2.57 22.21
N VAL A 470 -1.57 1.50 22.14
CA VAL A 470 -1.25 0.59 23.24
C VAL A 470 0.27 0.45 23.31
N ARG A 471 0.86 0.65 24.48
CA ARG A 471 2.30 0.47 24.73
C ARG A 471 3.19 1.05 23.62
N GLY A 472 2.91 2.27 23.17
CA GLY A 472 3.71 2.93 22.14
C GLY A 472 3.40 2.56 20.68
N PHE A 473 2.45 1.68 20.35
CA PHE A 473 2.06 1.36 18.97
C PHE A 473 0.55 1.53 18.71
N LEU A 474 0.19 1.82 17.46
CA LEU A 474 -1.19 1.97 17.01
C LEU A 474 -1.77 0.62 16.56
N LEU A 475 -3.04 0.38 16.86
CA LEU A 475 -3.79 -0.77 16.38
C LEU A 475 -4.43 -0.45 15.03
N ASN A 476 -4.45 -1.42 14.13
CA ASN A 476 -5.10 -1.34 12.82
C ASN A 476 -6.61 -1.09 12.91
N ASN A 477 -7.21 -0.72 11.79
CA ASN A 477 -8.65 -0.77 11.60
C ASN A 477 -9.03 -1.72 10.44
N GLN A 478 -8.22 -2.76 10.20
CA GLN A 478 -8.23 -3.57 8.98
C GLN A 478 -9.55 -4.27 8.70
N LEU A 479 -10.38 -4.52 9.72
CA LEU A 479 -11.65 -5.19 9.52
C LEU A 479 -12.66 -4.31 8.79
N THR A 480 -12.42 -3.00 8.63
CA THR A 480 -13.26 -2.15 7.78
C THR A 480 -13.20 -2.50 6.30
N ASP A 481 -12.25 -3.32 5.86
CA ASP A 481 -12.19 -3.87 4.49
C ASP A 481 -13.26 -4.95 4.24
N PHE A 482 -13.90 -5.49 5.28
CA PHE A 482 -15.08 -6.33 5.07
C PHE A 482 -16.24 -5.47 4.57
N ALA A 483 -17.13 -6.07 3.76
CA ALA A 483 -18.38 -5.43 3.39
C ALA A 483 -19.23 -5.12 4.62
N TRP A 484 -19.75 -3.90 4.74
CA TRP A 484 -20.55 -3.49 5.91
C TRP A 484 -22.01 -3.91 5.81
N VAL A 485 -22.43 -4.35 4.62
CA VAL A 485 -23.74 -4.93 4.37
C VAL A 485 -23.53 -6.39 3.97
N PRO A 486 -24.00 -7.36 4.78
CA PRO A 486 -23.69 -8.78 4.55
C PRO A 486 -24.47 -9.42 3.41
N HIS A 487 -25.55 -8.78 2.94
CA HIS A 487 -26.43 -9.29 1.88
C HIS A 487 -26.81 -8.18 0.90
N ASP A 488 -26.92 -8.51 -0.38
CA ASP A 488 -27.56 -7.64 -1.37
C ASP A 488 -29.03 -7.41 -0.95
N ALA A 489 -29.56 -6.20 -1.19
CA ALA A 489 -30.93 -5.80 -0.85
C ALA A 489 -32.01 -6.48 -1.70
#